data_AF-A0AAV5Q011-F1
#
_entry.id   AF-A0AAV5Q011-F1
#
_cell.length_a   1.000
_cell.length_b   1.000
_cell.length_c   1.000
_cell.angle_alpha   90.00
_cell.angle_beta   90.00
_cell.angle_gamma   90.00
#
_symmetry.space_group_name_H-M   'P 1'
#
loop_
_entity.id
_entity.type
_entity.pdbx_description
1 polymer ?
#
loop_
_entity_poly.entity_id
_entity_poly.type
_entity_poly.pdbx_seq_one_letter_code
_entity_poly.pdbx_strand_id
1 'polypeptide(L)'
;MQLNEFVRKAATATYDSQRRFILEELNKHALLKKNGGLEAFQNNKFARQLAGFSNIMDRYFDTEIQSKAIEIILASPVYQRVEVEESKGDKNFDYKDQLVKELLKWFKEEFFTWVNKPNCKQCGNTNQDQIFSLNSCAPYTAEHQYGRASIIERYQCSNCNTHYEFPRYNNPKILLRTREGRCGEWNNCFILLLITLGLDARYIWNAEDHVWCEYFSENLGRWIHLDSCENSFDNPMLYNEGWGKKMSYTFAIHQYYMIDISEKYLSSKPEHQDKRLPMAKMARDDLKLWLNFFSFSKLKTLVDESDFLLVTSHLIRDFKSNVLSASLNSKPRVSGSDEWTKFRGENGA
;
A
#
# COMPACT_ATOMS: atom_id res chain seq x y z
N MET A 1 17.22 17.90 15.64
CA MET A 1 16.71 19.13 14.99
C MET A 1 15.76 18.69 13.87
N GLN A 2 14.61 19.33 13.72
CA GLN A 2 13.43 18.73 13.06
C GLN A 2 13.58 18.59 11.53
N LEU A 3 12.99 17.53 10.98
CA LEU A 3 12.78 17.27 9.54
C LEU A 3 12.23 18.48 8.76
N ASN A 4 11.53 19.38 9.44
CA ASN A 4 11.04 20.66 8.92
C ASN A 4 12.17 21.67 8.57
N GLU A 5 13.28 21.69 9.32
CA GLU A 5 14.44 22.53 8.99
C GLU A 5 15.24 21.94 7.82
N PHE A 6 15.27 20.61 7.73
CA PHE A 6 15.81 19.87 6.59
C PHE A 6 15.10 20.23 5.27
N VAL A 7 13.77 20.18 5.28
CA VAL A 7 12.94 20.54 4.11
C VAL A 7 13.14 22.00 3.69
N ARG A 8 13.33 22.93 4.65
CA ARG A 8 13.60 24.35 4.39
C ARG A 8 14.97 24.58 3.74
N LYS A 9 16.02 23.92 4.24
CA LYS A 9 17.39 24.06 3.68
C LYS A 9 17.55 23.34 2.34
N ALA A 10 16.89 22.20 2.16
CA ALA A 10 16.93 21.47 0.89
C ALA A 10 16.22 22.23 -0.25
N ALA A 11 15.19 23.03 0.05
CA ALA A 11 14.45 23.79 -0.95
C ALA A 11 15.27 24.89 -1.66
N THR A 12 16.42 25.30 -1.11
CA THR A 12 17.24 26.43 -1.60
C THR A 12 18.71 26.08 -1.83
N ALA A 13 19.11 24.82 -1.64
CA ALA A 13 20.50 24.38 -1.67
C ALA A 13 20.88 23.70 -3.00
N THR A 14 22.14 23.83 -3.40
CA THR A 14 22.75 23.06 -4.50
C THR A 14 22.82 21.57 -4.16
N TYR A 15 22.93 20.70 -5.17
CA TYR A 15 23.03 19.24 -5.03
C TYR A 15 24.02 18.77 -3.94
N ASP A 16 25.27 19.25 -3.99
CA ASP A 16 26.31 18.89 -3.01
C ASP A 16 25.98 19.35 -1.59
N SER A 17 25.19 20.41 -1.45
CA SER A 17 24.75 20.94 -0.17
C SER A 17 23.55 20.15 0.37
N GLN A 18 22.61 19.71 -0.49
CA GLN A 18 21.53 18.79 -0.09
C GLN A 18 22.10 17.44 0.36
N ARG A 19 23.00 16.85 -0.44
CA ARG A 19 23.65 15.57 -0.13
C ARG A 19 24.51 15.66 1.13
N ARG A 20 25.37 16.69 1.28
CA ARG A 20 26.12 16.90 2.52
C ARG A 20 25.21 17.12 3.71
N PHE A 21 24.13 17.88 3.57
CA PHE A 21 23.20 18.11 4.68
C PHE A 21 22.47 16.83 5.11
N ILE A 22 22.01 16.01 4.15
CA ILE A 22 21.46 14.68 4.40
C ILE A 22 22.52 13.83 5.14
N LEU A 23 23.76 13.78 4.65
CA LEU A 23 24.87 13.02 5.23
C LEU A 23 25.32 13.54 6.62
N GLU A 24 25.23 14.84 6.87
CA GLU A 24 25.52 15.46 8.18
C GLU A 24 24.42 15.18 9.20
N GLU A 25 23.15 15.32 8.83
CA GLU A 25 22.04 14.92 9.70
C GLU A 25 22.03 13.42 9.96
N LEU A 26 22.36 12.61 8.93
CA LEU A 26 22.62 11.17 9.04
C LEU A 26 23.69 10.85 10.08
N ASN A 27 24.83 11.57 10.06
CA ASN A 27 25.92 11.38 11.02
C ASN A 27 25.56 11.86 12.44
N LYS A 28 24.83 12.97 12.58
CA LYS A 28 24.32 13.43 13.88
C LYS A 28 23.31 12.44 14.49
N HIS A 29 22.48 11.82 13.68
CA HIS A 29 21.52 10.80 14.15
C HIS A 29 22.21 9.45 14.42
N ALA A 30 23.25 9.10 13.66
CA ALA A 30 24.12 7.97 13.97
C ALA A 30 24.90 8.15 15.29
N LEU A 31 25.14 9.39 15.74
CA LEU A 31 25.72 9.66 17.06
C LEU A 31 24.70 9.46 18.20
N LEU A 32 23.40 9.73 17.99
CA LEU A 32 22.33 9.34 18.94
C LEU A 32 22.27 7.82 19.13
N LYS A 33 22.62 7.04 18.09
CA LYS A 33 22.73 5.56 18.12
C LYS A 33 23.81 5.05 19.09
N LYS A 34 24.91 5.80 19.28
CA LYS A 34 25.98 5.42 20.24
C LYS A 34 25.53 5.51 21.70
N ASN A 35 24.42 6.20 21.98
CA ASN A 35 23.88 6.40 23.33
C ASN A 35 22.69 5.47 23.66
N GLY A 36 22.57 4.29 23.04
CA GLY A 36 21.55 3.29 23.39
C GLY A 36 20.19 3.40 22.67
N GLY A 37 20.03 4.32 21.71
CA GLY A 37 18.74 4.60 21.07
C GLY A 37 18.11 3.44 20.28
N LEU A 38 18.88 2.45 19.80
CA LEU A 38 18.31 1.29 19.09
C LEU A 38 17.81 0.19 20.04
N GLU A 39 18.45 0.03 21.19
CA GLU A 39 18.03 -0.92 22.24
C GLU A 39 16.67 -0.52 22.83
N ALA A 40 16.39 0.80 22.90
CA ALA A 40 15.10 1.34 23.33
C ALA A 40 13.92 0.83 22.48
N PHE A 41 14.12 0.56 21.19
CA PHE A 41 13.05 0.13 20.28
C PHE A 41 12.86 -1.39 20.21
N GLN A 42 13.85 -2.19 20.61
CA GLN A 42 13.77 -3.65 20.53
C GLN A 42 12.64 -4.23 21.40
N ASN A 43 12.34 -3.56 22.52
CA ASN A 43 11.28 -3.96 23.44
C ASN A 43 9.88 -3.47 23.03
N ASN A 44 9.77 -2.50 22.12
CA ASN A 44 8.48 -1.98 21.67
C ASN A 44 7.85 -2.92 20.61
N LYS A 45 6.67 -3.46 20.89
CA LYS A 45 5.94 -4.35 19.97
C LYS A 45 5.58 -3.67 18.64
N PHE A 46 5.22 -2.40 18.67
CA PHE A 46 4.88 -1.62 17.49
C PHE A 46 6.10 -1.36 16.61
N ALA A 47 7.25 -1.00 17.19
CA ALA A 47 8.50 -0.90 16.43
C ALA A 47 8.88 -2.21 15.72
N ARG A 48 8.72 -3.36 16.39
CA ARG A 48 8.96 -4.67 15.78
C ARG A 48 7.97 -4.97 14.64
N GLN A 49 6.72 -4.56 14.78
CA GLN A 49 5.73 -4.67 13.71
C GLN A 49 6.16 -3.83 12.50
N LEU A 50 6.56 -2.57 12.71
CA LEU A 50 7.04 -1.70 11.63
C LEU A 50 8.32 -2.24 10.98
N ALA A 51 9.24 -2.78 11.77
CA ALA A 51 10.45 -3.44 11.26
C ALA A 51 10.11 -4.64 10.34
N GLY A 52 8.99 -5.31 10.56
CA GLY A 52 8.50 -6.39 9.69
C GLY A 52 8.21 -5.94 8.25
N PHE A 53 7.97 -4.65 8.03
CA PHE A 53 7.75 -4.09 6.70
C PHE A 53 9.04 -3.67 5.97
N SER A 54 10.21 -3.80 6.62
CA SER A 54 11.47 -3.24 6.11
C SER A 54 11.80 -3.59 4.67
N ASN A 55 11.42 -4.80 4.25
CA ASN A 55 11.74 -5.38 2.95
C ASN A 55 10.45 -5.77 2.19
N ILE A 56 9.31 -5.16 2.55
CA ILE A 56 8.03 -5.52 1.91
C ILE A 56 8.07 -5.23 0.41
N MET A 57 8.73 -4.13 0.01
CA MET A 57 8.83 -3.68 -1.38
C MET A 57 9.78 -4.53 -2.23
N ASP A 58 10.81 -5.14 -1.63
CA ASP A 58 11.85 -5.91 -2.35
C ASP A 58 11.27 -7.00 -3.25
N ARG A 59 10.08 -7.54 -2.90
CA ARG A 59 9.41 -8.61 -3.67
C ARG A 59 8.91 -8.17 -5.05
N TYR A 60 8.81 -6.87 -5.32
CA TYR A 60 8.28 -6.33 -6.57
C TYR A 60 9.37 -6.03 -7.61
N PHE A 61 10.65 -6.10 -7.20
CA PHE A 61 11.82 -5.78 -8.03
C PHE A 61 12.51 -7.03 -8.60
N ASP A 62 11.79 -8.16 -8.62
CA ASP A 62 12.22 -9.39 -9.30
C ASP A 62 11.91 -9.28 -10.79
N THR A 63 12.96 -9.32 -11.62
CA THR A 63 12.85 -9.12 -13.08
C THR A 63 12.09 -10.23 -13.78
N GLU A 64 12.12 -11.47 -13.27
CA GLU A 64 11.36 -12.59 -13.84
C GLU A 64 9.85 -12.37 -13.61
N ILE A 65 9.50 -11.89 -12.42
CA ILE A 65 8.11 -11.59 -12.07
C ILE A 65 7.60 -10.38 -12.87
N GLN A 66 8.40 -9.32 -12.99
CA GLN A 66 8.06 -8.15 -13.81
C GLN A 66 7.87 -8.52 -15.29
N SER A 67 8.70 -9.40 -15.84
CA SER A 67 8.56 -9.89 -17.22
C SER A 67 7.20 -10.57 -17.46
N LYS A 68 6.72 -11.36 -16.49
CA LYS A 68 5.38 -11.99 -16.58
C LYS A 68 4.26 -10.98 -16.39
N ALA A 69 4.44 -10.01 -15.50
CA ALA A 69 3.47 -8.94 -15.30
C ALA A 69 3.32 -8.08 -16.56
N ILE A 70 4.41 -7.73 -17.25
CA ILE A 70 4.33 -6.90 -18.45
C ILE A 70 3.65 -7.63 -19.59
N GLU A 71 3.91 -8.93 -19.78
CA GLU A 71 3.17 -9.76 -20.76
C GLU A 71 1.66 -9.74 -20.52
N ILE A 72 1.25 -9.85 -19.25
CA ILE A 72 -0.17 -9.79 -18.86
C ILE A 72 -0.76 -8.41 -19.16
N ILE A 73 -0.04 -7.32 -18.85
CA ILE A 73 -0.53 -5.96 -19.10
C ILE A 73 -0.60 -5.69 -20.61
N LEU A 74 0.39 -6.11 -21.39
CA LEU A 74 0.40 -5.93 -22.85
C LEU A 74 -0.71 -6.74 -23.56
N ALA A 75 -1.09 -7.89 -22.99
CA ALA A 75 -2.22 -8.68 -23.48
C ALA A 75 -3.59 -8.12 -23.04
N SER A 76 -3.61 -7.12 -22.15
CA SER A 76 -4.83 -6.50 -21.66
C SER A 76 -5.30 -5.35 -22.57
N PRO A 77 -6.58 -4.93 -22.47
CA PRO A 77 -7.09 -3.77 -23.21
C PRO A 77 -6.64 -2.42 -22.63
N VAL A 78 -5.80 -2.38 -21.59
CA VAL A 78 -5.45 -1.15 -20.86
C VAL A 78 -4.86 -0.08 -21.78
N TYR A 79 -3.84 -0.41 -22.58
CA TYR A 79 -3.21 0.57 -23.47
C TYR A 79 -4.18 1.10 -24.54
N GLN A 80 -4.99 0.22 -25.13
CA GLN A 80 -6.01 0.62 -26.10
C GLN A 80 -7.04 1.58 -25.48
N ARG A 81 -7.42 1.39 -24.21
CA ARG A 81 -8.31 2.31 -23.51
C ARG A 81 -7.65 3.66 -23.25
N VAL A 82 -6.37 3.68 -22.90
CA VAL A 82 -5.61 4.93 -22.75
C VAL A 82 -5.55 5.70 -24.06
N GLU A 83 -5.28 5.04 -25.18
CA GLU A 83 -5.28 5.66 -26.52
C GLU A 83 -6.64 6.25 -26.89
N VAL A 84 -7.73 5.56 -26.55
CA VAL A 84 -9.09 6.08 -26.75
C VAL A 84 -9.32 7.34 -25.94
N GLU A 85 -8.90 7.38 -24.66
CA GLU A 85 -9.02 8.58 -23.84
C GLU A 85 -8.14 9.73 -24.33
N GLU A 86 -6.92 9.44 -24.79
CA GLU A 86 -6.01 10.42 -25.38
C GLU A 86 -6.64 11.07 -26.62
N SER A 87 -7.31 10.27 -27.47
CA SER A 87 -7.95 10.74 -28.70
C SER A 87 -9.08 11.74 -28.49
N LYS A 88 -9.63 11.83 -27.27
CA LYS A 88 -10.67 12.81 -26.92
C LYS A 88 -10.14 14.25 -26.84
N GLY A 89 -8.82 14.43 -26.78
CA GLY A 89 -8.18 15.75 -26.78
C GLY A 89 -8.46 16.59 -25.53
N ASP A 90 -8.64 15.95 -24.36
CA ASP A 90 -8.74 16.66 -23.09
C ASP A 90 -7.40 17.36 -22.77
N LYS A 91 -7.46 18.67 -22.49
CA LYS A 91 -6.28 19.48 -22.16
C LYS A 91 -5.64 19.08 -20.84
N ASN A 92 -6.38 18.42 -19.95
CA ASN A 92 -5.89 17.93 -18.67
C ASN A 92 -5.46 16.46 -18.71
N PHE A 93 -5.40 15.85 -19.90
CA PHE A 93 -4.94 14.49 -20.08
C PHE A 93 -3.46 14.37 -19.70
N ASP A 94 -3.17 13.46 -18.79
CA ASP A 94 -1.82 12.96 -18.56
C ASP A 94 -1.82 11.45 -18.80
N TYR A 95 -0.87 10.99 -19.61
CA TYR A 95 -0.81 9.60 -20.06
C TYR A 95 -0.59 8.64 -18.88
N LYS A 96 0.28 8.96 -17.93
CA LYS A 96 0.59 8.08 -16.80
C LYS A 96 -0.57 8.02 -15.82
N ASP A 97 -1.18 9.17 -15.51
CA ASP A 97 -2.36 9.24 -14.65
C ASP A 97 -3.54 8.49 -15.29
N GLN A 98 -3.74 8.60 -16.61
CA GLN A 98 -4.78 7.84 -17.30
C GLN A 98 -4.46 6.34 -17.36
N LEU A 99 -3.20 5.96 -17.59
CA LEU A 99 -2.76 4.58 -17.54
C LEU A 99 -3.08 3.94 -16.19
N VAL A 100 -2.82 4.63 -15.08
CA VAL A 100 -3.14 4.15 -13.74
C VAL A 100 -4.66 3.99 -13.54
N LYS A 101 -5.48 4.93 -14.03
CA LYS A 101 -6.95 4.83 -13.95
C LYS A 101 -7.49 3.63 -14.74
N GLU A 102 -7.01 3.42 -15.97
CA GLU A 102 -7.43 2.27 -16.79
C GLU A 102 -6.92 0.95 -16.20
N LEU A 103 -5.72 0.95 -15.60
CA LEU A 103 -5.17 -0.21 -14.90
C LEU A 103 -6.00 -0.56 -13.66
N LEU A 104 -6.41 0.42 -12.84
CA LEU A 104 -7.31 0.20 -11.69
C LEU A 104 -8.63 -0.43 -12.14
N LYS A 105 -9.22 0.12 -13.21
CA LYS A 105 -10.50 -0.36 -13.76
C LYS A 105 -10.38 -1.79 -14.25
N TRP A 106 -9.44 -2.08 -15.14
CA TRP A 106 -9.21 -3.43 -15.65
C TRP A 106 -8.88 -4.41 -14.53
N PHE A 107 -8.05 -3.99 -13.55
CA PHE A 107 -7.67 -4.86 -12.44
C PHE A 107 -8.90 -5.33 -11.65
N LYS A 108 -9.82 -4.41 -11.35
CA LYS A 108 -11.03 -4.70 -10.58
C LYS A 108 -12.10 -5.43 -11.37
N GLU A 109 -12.34 -5.02 -12.61
CA GLU A 109 -13.49 -5.47 -13.39
C GLU A 109 -13.22 -6.76 -14.17
N GLU A 110 -11.97 -7.05 -14.50
CA GLU A 110 -11.62 -8.10 -15.47
C GLU A 110 -10.49 -9.03 -15.01
N PHE A 111 -9.53 -8.52 -14.24
CA PHE A 111 -8.32 -9.30 -13.92
C PHE A 111 -8.40 -10.04 -12.59
N PHE A 112 -8.82 -9.39 -11.51
CA PHE A 112 -8.68 -9.90 -10.15
C PHE A 112 -10.04 -10.03 -9.46
N THR A 113 -10.22 -11.11 -8.70
CA THR A 113 -11.50 -11.48 -8.08
C THR A 113 -11.46 -11.38 -6.56
N TRP A 114 -12.51 -10.80 -5.98
CA TRP A 114 -12.65 -10.73 -4.52
C TRP A 114 -13.17 -12.05 -3.96
N VAL A 115 -12.56 -12.55 -2.87
CA VAL A 115 -12.94 -13.81 -2.23
C VAL A 115 -13.31 -13.60 -0.77
N ASN A 116 -14.61 -13.72 -0.45
CA ASN A 116 -15.09 -13.84 0.93
C ASN A 116 -14.86 -15.26 1.45
N LYS A 117 -15.55 -16.24 0.86
CA LYS A 117 -15.20 -17.66 0.96
C LYS A 117 -15.05 -18.21 -0.47
N PRO A 118 -14.04 -19.06 -0.73
CA PRO A 118 -13.82 -19.64 -2.06
C PRO A 118 -15.02 -20.50 -2.48
N ASN A 119 -15.45 -20.36 -3.73
CA ASN A 119 -16.50 -21.22 -4.31
C ASN A 119 -16.06 -22.68 -4.37
N CYS A 120 -17.00 -23.61 -4.28
CA CYS A 120 -16.68 -25.03 -4.37
C CYS A 120 -16.33 -25.42 -5.81
N LYS A 121 -15.07 -25.75 -6.06
CA LYS A 121 -14.60 -26.15 -7.41
C LYS A 121 -15.13 -27.52 -7.86
N GLN A 122 -15.58 -28.37 -6.93
CA GLN A 122 -16.08 -29.71 -7.25
C GLN A 122 -17.51 -29.70 -7.81
N CYS A 123 -18.42 -28.94 -7.20
CA CYS A 123 -19.83 -28.91 -7.61
C CYS A 123 -20.29 -27.54 -8.13
N GLY A 124 -19.41 -26.55 -8.17
CA GLY A 124 -19.73 -25.20 -8.62
C GLY A 124 -20.55 -24.37 -7.63
N ASN A 125 -20.76 -24.83 -6.40
CA ASN A 125 -21.56 -24.10 -5.42
C ASN A 125 -20.92 -22.73 -5.08
N THR A 126 -21.69 -21.67 -5.35
CA THR A 126 -21.32 -20.27 -5.07
C THR A 126 -22.08 -19.68 -3.87
N ASN A 127 -23.06 -20.41 -3.30
CA ASN A 127 -23.83 -19.94 -2.15
C ASN A 127 -22.94 -19.92 -0.89
N GLN A 128 -22.62 -18.72 -0.41
CA GLN A 128 -21.69 -18.49 0.70
C GLN A 128 -22.20 -19.03 2.05
N ASP A 129 -23.51 -19.22 2.22
CA ASP A 129 -24.11 -19.81 3.42
C ASP A 129 -23.93 -21.33 3.48
N GLN A 130 -23.70 -21.95 2.32
CA GLN A 130 -23.44 -23.38 2.18
C GLN A 130 -21.95 -23.72 2.17
N ILE A 131 -21.09 -22.73 2.46
CA ILE A 131 -19.64 -22.88 2.55
C ILE A 131 -19.24 -22.61 4.00
N PHE A 132 -18.84 -23.67 4.70
CA PHE A 132 -18.47 -23.63 6.11
C PHE A 132 -16.97 -23.46 6.26
N SER A 133 -16.54 -22.48 7.06
CA SER A 133 -15.14 -22.32 7.44
C SER A 133 -14.76 -23.39 8.45
N LEU A 134 -13.63 -24.04 8.22
CA LEU A 134 -12.99 -24.97 9.15
C LEU A 134 -11.79 -24.30 9.82
N ASN A 135 -11.18 -24.98 10.79
CA ASN A 135 -9.96 -24.48 11.43
C ASN A 135 -8.85 -24.30 10.40
N SER A 136 -8.33 -23.08 10.25
CA SER A 136 -7.17 -22.81 9.43
C SER A 136 -5.91 -23.51 9.95
N CYS A 137 -4.90 -23.68 9.11
CA CYS A 137 -3.62 -24.26 9.51
C CYS A 137 -2.42 -23.48 8.94
N ALA A 138 -1.24 -23.79 9.48
CA ALA A 138 0.01 -23.25 8.95
C ALA A 138 0.32 -23.83 7.55
N PRO A 139 1.06 -23.11 6.70
CA PRO A 139 1.62 -23.64 5.46
C PRO A 139 2.39 -24.95 5.69
N TYR A 140 2.03 -26.01 4.97
CA TYR A 140 2.63 -27.33 5.14
C TYR A 140 3.09 -28.01 3.83
N THR A 141 2.77 -27.45 2.66
CA THR A 141 3.20 -27.97 1.36
C THR A 141 4.31 -27.10 0.77
N ALA A 142 5.08 -27.67 -0.17
CA ALA A 142 6.09 -26.91 -0.92
C ALA A 142 5.46 -25.74 -1.71
N GLU A 143 4.25 -25.91 -2.24
CA GLU A 143 3.53 -24.83 -2.91
C GLU A 143 3.14 -23.71 -1.95
N HIS A 144 2.67 -24.04 -0.74
CA HIS A 144 2.36 -23.04 0.28
C HIS A 144 3.60 -22.22 0.67
N GLN A 145 4.75 -22.88 0.82
CA GLN A 145 6.02 -22.24 1.13
C GLN A 145 6.51 -21.36 -0.03
N TYR A 146 6.48 -21.88 -1.27
CA TYR A 146 6.86 -21.14 -2.47
C TYR A 146 6.00 -19.89 -2.67
N GLY A 147 4.69 -20.00 -2.44
CA GLY A 147 3.74 -18.89 -2.51
C GLY A 147 3.82 -17.93 -1.31
N ARG A 148 4.68 -18.20 -0.32
CA ARG A 148 4.78 -17.45 0.93
C ARG A 148 3.41 -17.29 1.59
N ALA A 149 2.62 -18.37 1.63
CA ALA A 149 1.31 -18.33 2.26
C ALA A 149 1.46 -17.97 3.74
N SER A 150 0.65 -17.03 4.24
CA SER A 150 0.66 -16.68 5.67
C SER A 150 -0.17 -17.66 6.50
N ILE A 151 -1.28 -18.12 5.92
CA ILE A 151 -2.22 -19.05 6.53
C ILE A 151 -2.96 -19.83 5.45
N ILE A 152 -3.37 -21.06 5.76
CA ILE A 152 -4.20 -21.89 4.90
C ILE A 152 -5.60 -21.93 5.50
N GLU A 153 -6.53 -21.19 4.89
CA GLU A 153 -7.94 -21.23 5.26
C GLU A 153 -8.55 -22.52 4.69
N ARG A 154 -9.41 -23.21 5.45
CA ARG A 154 -10.02 -24.48 5.04
C ARG A 154 -11.52 -24.36 5.05
N TYR A 155 -12.17 -24.99 4.07
CA TYR A 155 -13.61 -24.88 3.86
C TYR A 155 -14.23 -26.24 3.55
N GLN A 156 -15.51 -26.38 3.87
CA GLN A 156 -16.35 -27.52 3.50
C GLN A 156 -17.61 -27.02 2.78
N CYS A 157 -17.91 -27.62 1.63
CA CYS A 157 -19.16 -27.38 0.92
C CYS A 157 -20.26 -28.28 1.47
N SER A 158 -21.40 -27.73 1.89
CA SER A 158 -22.53 -28.52 2.41
C SER A 158 -23.27 -29.29 1.31
N ASN A 159 -23.18 -28.82 0.06
CA ASN A 159 -23.86 -29.44 -1.09
C ASN A 159 -23.21 -30.77 -1.53
N CYS A 160 -21.87 -30.84 -1.55
CA CYS A 160 -21.14 -32.03 -2.02
C CYS A 160 -20.15 -32.61 -0.99
N ASN A 161 -20.12 -32.06 0.23
CA ASN A 161 -19.24 -32.44 1.35
C ASN A 161 -17.73 -32.36 1.06
N THR A 162 -17.32 -31.76 -0.06
CA THR A 162 -15.91 -31.60 -0.42
C THR A 162 -15.22 -30.60 0.50
N HIS A 163 -14.03 -30.96 0.94
CA HIS A 163 -13.11 -30.11 1.70
C HIS A 163 -12.07 -29.52 0.77
N TYR A 164 -11.76 -28.24 0.95
CA TYR A 164 -10.81 -27.54 0.09
C TYR A 164 -10.16 -26.37 0.82
N GLU A 165 -9.04 -25.91 0.27
CA GLU A 165 -8.17 -24.94 0.91
C GLU A 165 -8.11 -23.64 0.13
N PHE A 166 -7.85 -22.54 0.85
CA PHE A 166 -7.58 -21.23 0.30
C PHE A 166 -6.32 -20.67 0.96
N PRO A 167 -5.15 -20.90 0.35
CA PRO A 167 -3.89 -20.35 0.83
C PRO A 167 -3.84 -18.82 0.64
N ARG A 168 -3.53 -18.08 1.71
CA ARG A 168 -3.36 -16.62 1.67
C ARG A 168 -1.95 -16.26 1.23
N TYR A 169 -1.72 -16.25 -0.09
CA TYR A 169 -0.40 -16.07 -0.70
C TYR A 169 0.15 -14.64 -0.63
N ASN A 170 1.47 -14.52 -0.37
CA ASN A 170 2.18 -13.25 -0.37
C ASN A 170 3.17 -13.10 -1.53
N ASN A 171 3.38 -14.15 -2.33
CA ASN A 171 4.22 -14.11 -3.53
C ASN A 171 3.43 -13.54 -4.72
N PRO A 172 3.76 -12.34 -5.25
CA PRO A 172 3.06 -11.73 -6.37
C PRO A 172 3.00 -12.61 -7.62
N LYS A 173 4.03 -13.44 -7.85
CA LYS A 173 4.07 -14.39 -8.98
C LYS A 173 2.92 -15.39 -8.94
N ILE A 174 2.54 -15.84 -7.74
CA ILE A 174 1.38 -16.72 -7.56
C ILE A 174 0.09 -15.95 -7.77
N LEU A 175 0.02 -14.70 -7.29
CA LEU A 175 -1.17 -13.85 -7.43
C LEU A 175 -1.49 -13.48 -8.89
N LEU A 176 -0.48 -13.32 -9.75
CA LEU A 176 -0.69 -13.16 -11.20
C LEU A 176 -1.43 -14.36 -11.85
N ARG A 177 -1.26 -15.54 -11.25
CA ARG A 177 -1.88 -16.80 -11.70
C ARG A 177 -3.22 -17.05 -11.03
N THR A 178 -3.31 -16.90 -9.71
CA THR A 178 -4.55 -17.19 -8.96
C THR A 178 -5.61 -16.12 -9.18
N ARG A 179 -5.18 -14.86 -9.34
CA ARG A 179 -6.04 -13.71 -9.66
C ARG A 179 -7.23 -13.55 -8.70
N GLU A 180 -7.05 -13.95 -7.46
CA GLU A 180 -8.10 -13.95 -6.46
C GLU A 180 -7.55 -13.70 -5.06
N GLY A 181 -8.35 -13.08 -4.18
CA GLY A 181 -7.91 -12.75 -2.83
C GLY A 181 -8.76 -11.68 -2.13
N ARG A 182 -8.19 -11.12 -1.06
CA ARG A 182 -8.76 -9.98 -0.31
C ARG A 182 -7.79 -8.80 -0.39
N CYS A 183 -8.03 -7.72 0.35
CA CYS A 183 -7.28 -6.46 0.22
C CYS A 183 -5.75 -6.63 0.22
N GLY A 184 -5.22 -7.56 1.03
CA GLY A 184 -3.80 -7.92 1.04
C GLY A 184 -3.29 -8.42 -0.31
N GLU A 185 -3.92 -9.43 -0.88
CA GLU A 185 -3.57 -9.99 -2.19
C GLU A 185 -3.81 -9.00 -3.33
N TRP A 186 -4.94 -8.28 -3.29
CA TRP A 186 -5.29 -7.24 -4.26
C TRP A 186 -4.20 -6.16 -4.33
N ASN A 187 -3.82 -5.60 -3.18
CA ASN A 187 -2.81 -4.57 -3.10
C ASN A 187 -1.42 -5.09 -3.52
N ASN A 188 -1.05 -6.29 -3.06
CA ASN A 188 0.24 -6.92 -3.37
C ASN A 188 0.41 -7.16 -4.88
N CYS A 189 -0.62 -7.69 -5.54
CA CYS A 189 -0.58 -7.90 -6.99
C CYS A 189 -0.58 -6.57 -7.75
N PHE A 190 -1.39 -5.60 -7.32
CA PHE A 190 -1.50 -4.32 -8.01
C PHE A 190 -0.21 -3.49 -7.95
N ILE A 191 0.48 -3.47 -6.80
CA ILE A 191 1.79 -2.79 -6.68
C ILE A 191 2.81 -3.38 -7.66
N LEU A 192 2.84 -4.71 -7.82
CA LEU A 192 3.72 -5.33 -8.82
C LEU A 192 3.46 -4.76 -10.23
N LEU A 193 2.20 -4.60 -10.61
CA LEU A 193 1.85 -4.06 -11.93
C LEU A 193 2.32 -2.61 -12.10
N LEU A 194 2.14 -1.77 -11.08
CA LEU A 194 2.63 -0.39 -11.09
C LEU A 194 4.16 -0.33 -11.24
N ILE A 195 4.88 -1.09 -10.42
CA ILE A 195 6.35 -1.15 -10.45
C ILE A 195 6.85 -1.69 -11.80
N THR A 196 6.16 -2.68 -12.36
CA THR A 196 6.50 -3.25 -13.69
C THR A 196 6.38 -2.21 -14.81
N LEU A 197 5.47 -1.25 -14.69
CA LEU A 197 5.29 -0.14 -15.62
C LEU A 197 6.31 1.00 -15.40
N GLY A 198 7.25 0.84 -14.47
CA GLY A 198 8.22 1.87 -14.11
C GLY A 198 7.59 3.05 -13.37
N LEU A 199 6.43 2.85 -12.72
CA LEU A 199 5.79 3.86 -11.90
C LEU A 199 6.33 3.79 -10.48
N ASP A 200 6.63 4.95 -9.90
CA ASP A 200 7.03 5.03 -8.50
C ASP A 200 5.81 4.78 -7.61
N ALA A 201 5.84 3.70 -6.83
CA ALA A 201 4.73 3.24 -6.01
C ALA A 201 5.19 2.84 -4.62
N ARG A 202 4.31 3.02 -3.64
CA ARG A 202 4.54 2.68 -2.23
C ARG A 202 3.38 1.91 -1.63
N TYR A 203 3.72 0.95 -0.77
CA TYR A 203 2.75 0.17 -0.02
C TYR A 203 2.22 1.00 1.15
N ILE A 204 0.90 1.09 1.29
CA ILE A 204 0.26 1.77 2.41
C ILE A 204 -0.30 0.75 3.39
N TRP A 205 0.08 0.90 4.65
CA TRP A 205 -0.43 0.11 5.75
C TRP A 205 -1.23 0.98 6.72
N ASN A 206 -2.49 0.61 6.97
CA ASN A 206 -3.26 1.15 8.07
C ASN A 206 -3.33 0.14 9.22
N ALA A 207 -3.19 0.64 10.45
CA ALA A 207 -3.15 -0.16 11.65
C ALA A 207 -4.44 -0.95 11.96
N GLU A 208 -5.57 -0.55 11.37
CA GLU A 208 -6.88 -1.15 11.55
C GLU A 208 -7.24 -2.08 10.38
N ASP A 209 -6.29 -2.92 9.98
CA ASP A 209 -6.48 -4.06 9.07
C ASP A 209 -7.02 -3.65 7.69
N HIS A 210 -6.36 -2.69 7.05
CA HIS A 210 -6.53 -2.41 5.62
C HIS A 210 -5.23 -1.94 5.01
N VAL A 211 -5.08 -2.23 3.72
CA VAL A 211 -3.86 -1.94 2.96
C VAL A 211 -4.25 -1.51 1.55
N TRP A 212 -3.49 -0.57 1.02
CA TRP A 212 -3.66 -0.03 -0.34
C TRP A 212 -2.30 0.50 -0.82
N CYS A 213 -2.26 1.26 -1.91
CA CYS A 213 -1.01 1.80 -2.43
C CYS A 213 -1.13 3.27 -2.80
N GLU A 214 0.01 3.89 -3.00
CA GLU A 214 0.08 5.20 -3.65
C GLU A 214 1.06 5.13 -4.79
N TYR A 215 0.83 5.95 -5.82
CA TYR A 215 1.81 6.20 -6.87
C TYR A 215 2.17 7.68 -6.92
N PHE A 216 3.37 8.00 -7.38
CA PHE A 216 3.78 9.39 -7.58
C PHE A 216 3.32 9.87 -8.97
N SER A 217 2.42 10.85 -9.01
CA SER A 217 2.03 11.51 -10.25
C SER A 217 3.00 12.66 -10.52
N GLU A 218 3.76 12.57 -11.61
CA GLU A 218 4.65 13.65 -12.04
C GLU A 218 3.87 14.89 -12.48
N ASN A 219 2.73 14.68 -13.15
CA ASN A 219 1.82 15.72 -13.57
C ASN A 219 1.28 16.53 -12.38
N LEU A 220 0.84 15.85 -11.31
CA LEU A 220 0.31 16.49 -10.11
C LEU A 220 1.39 16.84 -9.07
N GLY A 221 2.63 16.38 -9.28
CA GLY A 221 3.77 16.60 -8.41
C GLY A 221 3.60 16.05 -6.99
N ARG A 222 2.80 14.99 -6.80
CA ARG A 222 2.48 14.43 -5.46
C ARG A 222 2.09 12.96 -5.50
N TRP A 223 2.10 12.34 -4.32
CA TRP A 223 1.59 11.00 -4.10
C TRP A 223 0.07 10.95 -4.19
N ILE A 224 -0.43 10.08 -5.06
CA ILE A 224 -1.86 9.85 -5.32
C ILE A 224 -2.29 8.56 -4.65
N HIS A 225 -3.39 8.64 -3.91
CA HIS A 225 -4.07 7.47 -3.33
C HIS A 225 -4.59 6.52 -4.42
N LEU A 226 -4.30 5.24 -4.29
CA LEU A 226 -4.86 4.17 -5.11
C LEU A 226 -5.41 3.04 -4.23
N ASP A 227 -6.68 2.70 -4.43
CA ASP A 227 -7.26 1.46 -3.88
C ASP A 227 -7.79 0.60 -5.03
N SER A 228 -7.09 -0.49 -5.32
CA SER A 228 -7.45 -1.42 -6.39
C SER A 228 -8.72 -2.21 -6.06
N CYS A 229 -9.03 -2.44 -4.78
CA CYS A 229 -10.26 -3.12 -4.37
C CYS A 229 -11.49 -2.27 -4.71
N GLU A 230 -11.33 -0.95 -4.71
CA GLU A 230 -12.42 0.01 -4.84
C GLU A 230 -12.43 0.72 -6.20
N ASN A 231 -11.45 0.44 -7.08
CA ASN A 231 -11.20 1.21 -8.31
C ASN A 231 -11.22 2.71 -8.01
N SER A 232 -10.37 3.09 -7.05
CA SER A 232 -10.36 4.43 -6.47
C SER A 232 -9.03 5.12 -6.75
N PHE A 233 -9.11 6.27 -7.42
CA PHE A 233 -7.99 7.14 -7.75
C PHE A 233 -8.15 8.46 -7.00
N ASP A 234 -7.10 8.87 -6.28
CA ASP A 234 -6.99 10.14 -5.56
C ASP A 234 -8.11 10.47 -4.56
N ASN A 235 -8.53 9.48 -3.76
CA ASN A 235 -9.61 9.61 -2.81
C ASN A 235 -9.19 9.16 -1.39
N PRO A 236 -8.25 9.85 -0.74
CA PRO A 236 -7.73 9.43 0.56
C PRO A 236 -8.77 9.48 1.69
N MET A 237 -9.84 10.28 1.55
CA MET A 237 -10.94 10.33 2.54
C MET A 237 -11.94 9.17 2.39
N LEU A 238 -11.75 8.27 1.41
CA LEU A 238 -12.61 7.10 1.19
C LEU A 238 -12.87 6.30 2.47
N TYR A 239 -11.85 6.14 3.30
CA TYR A 239 -11.93 5.29 4.48
C TYR A 239 -12.57 6.02 5.67
N ASN A 240 -11.97 7.12 6.12
CA ASN A 240 -12.36 7.77 7.37
C ASN A 240 -13.68 8.53 7.26
N GLU A 241 -13.91 9.21 6.14
CA GLU A 241 -15.19 9.87 5.85
C GLU A 241 -16.15 8.92 5.13
N GLY A 242 -15.72 8.34 4.00
CA GLY A 242 -16.60 7.55 3.13
C GLY A 242 -17.14 6.29 3.81
N TRP A 243 -16.28 5.47 4.41
CA TRP A 243 -16.72 4.27 5.13
C TRP A 243 -17.10 4.56 6.58
N GLY A 244 -16.72 5.72 7.13
CA GLY A 244 -16.78 5.96 8.56
C GLY A 244 -15.77 5.13 9.37
N LYS A 245 -14.70 4.65 8.71
CA LYS A 245 -13.70 3.76 9.32
C LYS A 245 -12.96 4.48 10.44
N LYS A 246 -12.94 3.85 11.62
CA LYS A 246 -12.12 4.29 12.75
C LYS A 246 -10.65 3.94 12.50
N MET A 247 -9.77 4.94 12.49
CA MET A 247 -8.36 4.78 12.08
C MET A 247 -7.40 5.49 13.03
N SER A 248 -6.21 4.92 13.25
CA SER A 248 -5.10 5.53 14.00
C SER A 248 -3.92 5.84 13.08
N TYR A 249 -3.02 4.88 12.90
CA TYR A 249 -1.78 5.04 12.13
C TYR A 249 -1.96 4.60 10.68
N THR A 250 -1.38 5.37 9.78
CA THR A 250 -1.21 5.01 8.37
C THR A 250 0.23 5.32 7.94
N PHE A 251 0.95 4.30 7.49
CA PHE A 251 2.34 4.43 7.03
C PHE A 251 2.46 4.14 5.55
N ALA A 252 3.19 5.01 4.86
CA ALA A 252 3.69 4.78 3.52
C ALA A 252 5.05 4.09 3.60
N ILE A 253 5.19 2.98 2.87
CA ILE A 253 6.39 2.16 2.83
C ILE A 253 6.88 2.14 1.38
N HIS A 254 7.91 2.94 1.13
CA HIS A 254 8.63 3.00 -0.13
C HIS A 254 9.86 2.07 -0.06
N GLN A 255 10.47 1.74 -1.20
CA GLN A 255 11.67 0.89 -1.23
C GLN A 255 12.81 1.47 -0.37
N TYR A 256 12.90 2.80 -0.32
CA TYR A 256 14.02 3.50 0.32
C TYR A 256 13.66 4.28 1.59
N TYR A 257 12.38 4.32 2.01
CA TYR A 257 11.98 5.04 3.23
C TYR A 257 10.61 4.59 3.75
N MET A 258 10.30 4.96 4.99
CA MET A 258 8.97 4.81 5.58
C MET A 258 8.56 6.12 6.26
N ILE A 259 7.31 6.53 6.04
CA ILE A 259 6.80 7.81 6.52
C ILE A 259 5.38 7.67 7.10
N ASP A 260 5.10 8.40 8.17
CA ASP A 260 3.76 8.56 8.74
C ASP A 260 2.94 9.52 7.88
N ILE A 261 1.86 9.01 7.29
CA ILE A 261 0.92 9.76 6.46
C ILE A 261 -0.49 9.76 7.06
N SER A 262 -0.61 9.52 8.36
CA SER A 262 -1.91 9.40 9.04
C SER A 262 -2.81 10.61 8.78
N GLU A 263 -2.27 11.83 8.85
CA GLU A 263 -3.07 13.05 8.61
C GLU A 263 -3.62 13.17 7.18
N LYS A 264 -3.01 12.49 6.18
CA LYS A 264 -3.56 12.45 4.81
C LYS A 264 -4.86 11.66 4.75
N TYR A 265 -5.07 10.71 5.66
CA TYR A 265 -6.18 9.75 5.65
C TYR A 265 -7.17 9.93 6.80
N LEU A 266 -6.88 10.82 7.75
CA LEU A 266 -7.75 11.15 8.87
C LEU A 266 -8.46 12.48 8.60
N SER A 267 -9.78 12.49 8.65
CA SER A 267 -10.60 13.69 8.43
C SER A 267 -10.33 14.74 9.51
N SER A 268 -10.21 16.01 9.11
CA SER A 268 -10.14 17.14 10.04
C SER A 268 -11.51 17.68 10.44
N LYS A 269 -12.61 17.11 9.91
CA LYS A 269 -13.97 17.61 10.13
C LYS A 269 -14.48 17.21 11.52
N PRO A 270 -15.14 18.13 12.27
CA PRO A 270 -15.64 17.84 13.62
C PRO A 270 -16.55 16.61 13.69
N GLU A 271 -17.40 16.39 12.69
CA GLU A 271 -18.33 15.27 12.63
C GLU A 271 -17.66 13.89 12.48
N HIS A 272 -16.38 13.85 12.08
CA HIS A 272 -15.59 12.62 11.96
C HIS A 272 -14.52 12.48 13.07
N GLN A 273 -14.53 13.36 14.08
CA GLN A 273 -13.55 13.32 15.16
C GLN A 273 -13.62 12.00 15.96
N ASP A 274 -14.80 11.40 16.08
CA ASP A 274 -15.02 10.10 16.72
C ASP A 274 -14.42 8.92 15.93
N LYS A 275 -14.03 9.15 14.67
CA LYS A 275 -13.36 8.18 13.80
C LYS A 275 -11.83 8.23 13.92
N ARG A 276 -11.26 9.22 14.59
CA ARG A 276 -9.82 9.28 14.87
C ARG A 276 -9.51 8.50 16.15
N LEU A 277 -8.82 7.37 16.02
CA LEU A 277 -8.41 6.53 17.15
C LEU A 277 -7.12 7.07 17.82
N PRO A 278 -6.92 6.84 19.12
CA PRO A 278 -5.71 7.26 19.81
C PRO A 278 -4.42 6.64 19.24
N MET A 279 -3.45 7.50 18.93
CA MET A 279 -2.10 7.10 18.48
C MET A 279 -1.16 6.94 19.69
N ALA A 280 -1.39 5.89 20.50
CA ALA A 280 -0.65 5.63 21.74
C ALA A 280 0.25 4.38 21.69
N LYS A 281 0.42 3.73 20.52
CA LYS A 281 1.23 2.50 20.38
C LYS A 281 2.73 2.74 20.56
N MET A 282 3.18 3.97 20.37
CA MET A 282 4.54 4.44 20.59
C MET A 282 4.51 5.97 20.81
N ALA A 283 5.40 6.48 21.66
CA ALA A 283 5.51 7.92 21.87
C ALA A 283 5.86 8.62 20.54
N ARG A 284 5.31 9.83 20.32
CA ARG A 284 5.44 10.53 19.03
C ARG A 284 6.89 10.78 18.63
N ASP A 285 7.74 11.17 19.57
CA ASP A 285 9.15 11.46 19.30
C ASP A 285 9.96 10.18 19.04
N ASP A 286 9.64 9.11 19.76
CA ASP A 286 10.19 7.77 19.53
C ASP A 286 9.85 7.24 18.14
N LEU A 287 8.58 7.39 17.72
CA LEU A 287 8.13 6.97 16.39
C LEU A 287 8.84 7.76 15.28
N LYS A 288 8.96 9.08 15.44
CA LYS A 288 9.72 9.93 14.51
C LYS A 288 11.18 9.50 14.43
N LEU A 289 11.81 9.24 15.57
CA LEU A 289 13.20 8.80 15.62
C LEU A 289 13.38 7.44 14.93
N TRP A 290 12.45 6.51 15.16
CA TRP A 290 12.45 5.19 14.53
C TRP A 290 12.28 5.28 13.01
N LEU A 291 11.30 6.04 12.52
CA LEU A 291 11.04 6.23 11.09
C LEU A 291 12.23 6.90 10.37
N ASN A 292 12.83 7.90 11.01
CA ASN A 292 14.04 8.54 10.51
C ASN A 292 15.18 7.53 10.42
N PHE A 293 15.44 6.77 11.50
CA PHE A 293 16.47 5.76 11.51
C PHE A 293 16.28 4.72 10.39
N PHE A 294 15.05 4.21 10.25
CA PHE A 294 14.70 3.26 9.19
C PHE A 294 14.98 3.86 7.80
N SER A 295 14.41 5.03 7.53
CA SER A 295 14.51 5.69 6.22
C SER A 295 15.95 6.01 5.86
N PHE A 296 16.72 6.50 6.81
CA PHE A 296 18.15 6.75 6.63
C PHE A 296 18.96 5.49 6.36
N SER A 297 18.62 4.37 7.01
CA SER A 297 19.28 3.09 6.78
C SER A 297 19.05 2.53 5.37
N LYS A 298 17.97 2.95 4.72
CA LYS A 298 17.58 2.56 3.37
C LYS A 298 18.05 3.57 2.31
N LEU A 299 17.89 4.88 2.54
CA LEU A 299 18.39 5.92 1.61
C LEU A 299 19.89 5.84 1.38
N LYS A 300 20.68 5.44 2.39
CA LYS A 300 22.14 5.26 2.22
C LYS A 300 22.52 4.12 1.26
N THR A 301 21.58 3.25 0.89
CA THR A 301 21.84 2.15 -0.07
C THR A 301 21.68 2.60 -1.51
N LEU A 302 21.12 3.80 -1.75
CA LEU A 302 21.09 4.41 -3.08
C LEU A 302 22.50 4.87 -3.44
N VAL A 303 23.09 4.19 -4.42
CA VAL A 303 24.41 4.51 -4.97
C VAL A 303 24.32 5.36 -6.23
N ASP A 304 23.22 5.21 -6.98
CA ASP A 304 22.95 6.02 -8.16
C ASP A 304 22.47 7.42 -7.77
N GLU A 305 23.08 8.42 -8.40
CA GLU A 305 22.84 9.83 -8.12
C GLU A 305 21.45 10.29 -8.57
N SER A 306 21.01 9.82 -9.74
CA SER A 306 19.72 10.18 -10.31
C SER A 306 18.57 9.60 -9.48
N ASP A 307 18.70 8.33 -9.05
CA ASP A 307 17.74 7.68 -8.17
C ASP A 307 17.70 8.36 -6.80
N PHE A 308 18.86 8.69 -6.23
CA PHE A 308 18.93 9.41 -4.96
C PHE A 308 18.20 10.75 -5.03
N LEU A 309 18.45 11.53 -6.09
CA LEU A 309 17.79 12.82 -6.30
C LEU A 309 16.28 12.67 -6.48
N LEU A 310 15.85 11.73 -7.32
CA LEU A 310 14.44 11.49 -7.58
C LEU A 310 13.71 11.12 -6.28
N VAL A 311 14.18 10.08 -5.59
CA VAL A 311 13.59 9.56 -4.36
C VAL A 311 13.55 10.62 -3.26
N THR A 312 14.64 11.37 -3.07
CA THR A 312 14.67 12.44 -2.05
C THR A 312 13.78 13.62 -2.43
N SER A 313 13.65 13.93 -3.72
CA SER A 313 12.73 14.97 -4.18
C SER A 313 11.26 14.62 -3.88
N HIS A 314 10.85 13.36 -4.10
CA HIS A 314 9.51 12.86 -3.79
C HIS A 314 9.25 12.88 -2.29
N LEU A 315 10.24 12.45 -1.48
CA LEU A 315 10.15 12.51 -0.02
C LEU A 315 10.03 13.95 0.49
N ILE A 316 10.81 14.90 -0.05
CA ILE A 316 10.72 16.32 0.30
C ILE A 316 9.34 16.89 -0.07
N ARG A 317 8.81 16.53 -1.25
CA ARG A 317 7.47 16.96 -1.68
C ARG A 317 6.41 16.45 -0.71
N ASP A 318 6.49 15.19 -0.27
CA ASP A 318 5.56 14.59 0.70
C ASP A 318 5.53 15.37 2.03
N PHE A 319 6.70 15.80 2.54
CA PHE A 319 6.77 16.67 3.72
C PHE A 319 6.16 18.05 3.51
N LYS A 320 6.31 18.63 2.32
CA LYS A 320 5.74 19.94 1.98
C LYS A 320 4.23 19.86 1.72
N SER A 321 3.75 18.74 1.19
CA SER A 321 2.37 18.55 0.74
C SER A 321 1.37 18.15 1.83
N ASN A 322 1.77 18.19 3.12
CA ASN A 322 0.86 18.08 4.27
C ASN A 322 -0.26 19.17 4.32
N VAL A 323 -0.55 19.84 3.20
CA VAL A 323 -1.40 21.03 3.06
C VAL A 323 -2.36 20.95 1.85
N LEU A 324 -2.36 19.90 1.02
CA LEU A 324 -3.23 19.89 -0.17
C LEU A 324 -4.47 19.00 0.00
N SER A 325 -5.64 19.64 -0.09
CA SER A 325 -6.97 19.03 -0.05
C SER A 325 -7.21 18.15 -1.28
N ALA A 326 -7.39 16.85 -1.07
CA ALA A 326 -7.89 15.94 -2.08
C ALA A 326 -9.42 16.06 -2.21
N SER A 327 -9.96 15.72 -3.39
CA SER A 327 -11.40 15.67 -3.61
C SER A 327 -11.99 14.41 -2.99
N LEU A 328 -12.95 14.55 -2.07
CA LEU A 328 -13.78 13.44 -1.64
C LEU A 328 -14.75 13.07 -2.76
N ASN A 329 -14.63 11.86 -3.30
CA ASN A 329 -15.70 11.22 -4.04
C ASN A 329 -16.38 10.22 -3.11
N SER A 330 -17.53 10.57 -2.54
CA SER A 330 -18.26 9.68 -1.63
C SER A 330 -18.72 8.45 -2.39
N LYS A 331 -18.04 7.32 -2.15
CA LYS A 331 -18.44 6.01 -2.64
C LYS A 331 -18.62 5.09 -1.44
N PRO A 332 -19.76 4.38 -1.34
CA PRO A 332 -19.91 3.33 -0.34
C PRO A 332 -18.87 2.24 -0.60
N ARG A 333 -18.49 1.52 0.46
CA ARG A 333 -17.54 0.42 0.35
C ARG A 333 -18.09 -0.68 -0.57
N VAL A 334 -17.26 -1.18 -1.48
CA VAL A 334 -17.63 -2.28 -2.40
C VAL A 334 -16.86 -3.58 -2.18
N SER A 335 -15.93 -3.62 -1.23
CA SER A 335 -15.20 -4.84 -0.82
C SER A 335 -15.64 -5.38 0.55
N GLY A 336 -15.52 -6.69 0.73
CA GLY A 336 -15.96 -7.39 1.95
C GLY A 336 -17.39 -7.92 1.84
N SER A 337 -17.82 -8.75 2.81
CA SER A 337 -19.23 -9.14 2.93
C SER A 337 -20.02 -8.09 3.71
N ASP A 338 -21.33 -7.99 3.46
CA ASP A 338 -22.21 -7.03 4.13
C ASP A 338 -22.23 -7.21 5.65
N GLU A 339 -22.18 -8.46 6.14
CA GLU A 339 -22.12 -8.74 7.57
C GLU A 339 -20.81 -8.23 8.17
N TRP A 340 -19.69 -8.43 7.47
CA TRP A 340 -18.37 -8.03 7.95
C TRP A 340 -18.20 -6.51 7.92
N THR A 341 -18.67 -5.84 6.87
CA THR A 341 -18.62 -4.36 6.77
C THR A 341 -19.52 -3.72 7.81
N LYS A 342 -20.75 -4.24 8.01
CA LYS A 342 -21.69 -3.77 9.03
C LYS A 342 -21.17 -4.00 10.45
N PHE A 343 -20.58 -5.16 10.73
CA PHE A 343 -19.97 -5.46 12.04
C PHE A 343 -18.89 -4.44 12.42
N ARG A 344 -18.14 -3.96 11.44
CA ARG A 344 -17.09 -2.95 11.63
C ARG A 344 -17.61 -1.51 11.63
N GLY A 345 -18.88 -1.29 11.29
CA GLY A 345 -19.46 0.03 11.07
C GLY A 345 -18.83 0.75 9.87
N GLU A 346 -18.40 -0.01 8.86
CA GLU A 346 -17.70 0.47 7.66
C GLU A 346 -18.61 0.45 6.40
N ASN A 347 -19.93 0.45 6.58
CA ASN A 347 -20.93 0.40 5.51
C ASN A 347 -21.33 1.78 4.94
N GLY A 348 -20.61 2.84 5.34
CA GLY A 348 -20.90 4.23 4.96
C GLY A 348 -21.96 4.90 5.82
N ALA A 349 -21.99 6.23 5.75
CA ALA A 349 -23.05 7.07 6.29
C ALA A 349 -24.16 7.30 5.26
#